data_AF-W9X7V3-F1
#
_entry.id   AF-W9X7V3-F1
#
_cell.length_a   1.000
_cell.length_b   1.000
_cell.length_c   1.000
_cell.angle_alpha   90.00
_cell.angle_beta   90.00
_cell.angle_gamma   90.00
#
_symmetry.space_group_name_H-M   'P 1'
#
loop_
_entity.id
_entity.type
_entity.pdbx_description
1 polymer ?
#
loop_
_entity_poly.entity_id
_entity_poly.type
_entity_poly.pdbx_seq_one_letter_code
_entity_poly.pdbx_strand_id
1 'polypeptide(L)'
;MSNAGSPGKKRYSAYHYGILGARSFLALQSYGGNYAFDGKAYTLTAIYNDGTLRIYATWPSGRIPSLSEGVNPLKQIQYDTILVAGWVIGSSLQAWCEALTALRGAVERTARWRESLIAAANAHTLEDCTSGSISDRTVIEDRMAF
;
A
#
# COMPACT_ATOMS: atom_id res chain seq x y z
N MET A 1 -11.63 25.46 -27.43
CA MET A 1 -11.81 25.33 -25.97
C MET A 1 -11.60 23.85 -25.64
N SER A 2 -10.53 23.54 -24.91
CA SER A 2 -10.07 22.17 -24.68
C SER A 2 -11.05 21.41 -23.77
N ASN A 3 -11.31 20.16 -24.15
CA ASN A 3 -12.16 19.21 -23.45
C ASN A 3 -11.50 18.84 -22.10
N ALA A 4 -11.61 19.70 -21.10
CA ALA A 4 -11.15 19.42 -19.75
C ALA A 4 -12.00 18.28 -19.18
N GLY A 5 -11.43 17.07 -19.14
CA GLY A 5 -12.11 15.86 -18.71
C GLY A 5 -12.89 16.07 -17.41
N SER A 6 -14.16 15.64 -17.43
CA SER A 6 -15.13 15.78 -16.33
C SER A 6 -14.50 15.52 -14.95
N PRO A 7 -14.79 16.36 -13.93
CA PRO A 7 -14.25 16.25 -12.57
C PRO A 7 -14.38 14.85 -11.96
N GLY A 8 -15.41 14.08 -12.36
CA GLY A 8 -15.64 12.71 -11.91
C GLY A 8 -14.56 11.73 -12.36
N LYS A 9 -14.01 11.88 -13.57
CA LYS A 9 -12.98 10.97 -14.12
C LYS A 9 -11.66 11.05 -13.35
N LYS A 10 -11.30 12.25 -12.88
CA LYS A 10 -10.07 12.47 -12.10
C LYS A 10 -10.20 11.95 -10.67
N ARG A 11 -11.36 12.09 -10.02
CA ARG A 11 -11.59 11.48 -8.69
C ARG A 11 -11.55 9.95 -8.77
N TYR A 12 -12.14 9.38 -9.81
CA TYR A 12 -12.08 7.95 -10.06
C TYR A 12 -10.65 7.43 -10.19
N SER A 13 -9.75 8.17 -10.85
CA SER A 13 -8.35 7.75 -10.95
C SER A 13 -7.63 7.74 -9.60
N ALA A 14 -7.92 8.67 -8.66
CA ALA A 14 -7.33 8.56 -7.32
C ALA A 14 -7.74 7.29 -6.60
N TYR A 15 -9.03 6.94 -6.65
CA TYR A 15 -9.53 5.76 -5.97
C TYR A 15 -8.93 4.50 -6.59
N HIS A 16 -8.88 4.45 -7.93
CA HIS A 16 -8.27 3.33 -8.63
C HIS A 16 -6.80 3.11 -8.24
N TYR A 17 -5.97 4.16 -8.28
CA TYR A 17 -4.56 4.05 -7.89
C TYR A 17 -4.36 3.83 -6.38
N GLY A 18 -5.22 4.44 -5.54
CA GLY A 18 -5.22 4.24 -4.10
C GLY A 18 -5.48 2.78 -3.73
N ILE A 19 -6.50 2.17 -4.33
CA ILE A 19 -6.85 0.75 -4.12
C ILE A 19 -5.76 -0.16 -4.64
N LEU A 20 -5.19 0.12 -5.82
CA LEU A 20 -4.11 -0.68 -6.38
C LEU A 20 -2.87 -0.66 -5.47
N GLY A 21 -2.48 0.51 -4.98
CA GLY A 21 -1.38 0.65 -4.03
C GLY A 21 -1.66 -0.08 -2.71
N ALA A 22 -2.89 0.02 -2.19
CA ALA A 22 -3.28 -0.64 -0.95
C ALA A 22 -3.22 -2.17 -1.07
N ARG A 23 -3.58 -2.72 -2.24
CA ARG A 23 -3.42 -4.16 -2.54
C ARG A 23 -1.97 -4.60 -2.54
N SER A 24 -1.08 -3.82 -3.15
CA SER A 24 0.35 -4.11 -3.16
C SER A 24 0.95 -4.05 -1.75
N PHE A 25 0.56 -3.06 -0.95
CA PHE A 25 0.95 -2.94 0.45
C PHE A 25 0.52 -4.15 1.27
N LEU A 26 -0.73 -4.55 1.10
CA LEU A 26 -1.29 -5.71 1.79
C LEU A 26 -0.59 -7.02 1.39
N ALA A 27 -0.28 -7.19 0.11
CA ALA A 27 0.46 -8.35 -0.38
C ALA A 27 1.87 -8.42 0.22
N LEU A 28 2.57 -7.29 0.36
CA LEU A 28 3.87 -7.22 1.01
C LEU A 28 3.80 -7.54 2.51
N GLN A 29 2.78 -7.06 3.21
CA GLN A 29 2.59 -7.35 4.64
C GLN A 29 2.20 -8.80 4.93
N SER A 30 1.51 -9.46 3.98
CA SER A 30 1.15 -10.89 4.09
C SER A 30 2.22 -11.82 3.56
N TYR A 31 3.35 -11.30 3.08
CA TYR A 31 4.41 -12.13 2.55
C TYR A 31 5.09 -12.93 3.68
N GLY A 32 5.04 -14.26 3.60
CA GLY A 32 5.65 -15.16 4.58
C GLY A 32 4.84 -15.37 5.87
N GLY A 33 3.61 -14.85 5.98
CA GLY A 33 2.84 -14.99 7.22
C GLY A 33 1.36 -14.62 7.13
N ASN A 34 0.68 -14.67 8.27
CA ASN A 34 -0.70 -14.23 8.39
C ASN A 34 -0.75 -12.72 8.58
N TYR A 35 -1.53 -12.05 7.73
CA TYR A 35 -1.73 -10.62 7.87
C TYR A 35 -2.64 -10.30 9.08
N ALA A 36 -2.24 -9.30 9.85
CA ALA A 36 -3.05 -8.68 10.89
C ALA A 36 -3.51 -7.29 10.42
N PHE A 37 -4.83 -7.06 10.42
CA PHE A 37 -5.40 -5.76 10.10
C PHE A 37 -4.99 -4.73 11.16
N ASP A 38 -4.21 -3.73 10.75
CA ASP A 38 -3.66 -2.70 11.64
C ASP A 38 -4.45 -1.38 11.62
N GLY A 39 -5.51 -1.28 10.78
CA GLY A 39 -6.37 -0.10 10.67
C GLY A 39 -5.68 1.13 10.11
N LYS A 40 -4.50 1.00 9.48
CA LYS A 40 -3.74 2.16 8.97
C LYS A 40 -4.05 2.45 7.51
N ALA A 41 -3.79 3.70 7.10
CA ALA A 41 -3.82 4.10 5.70
C ALA A 41 -2.59 3.55 4.95
N TYR A 42 -2.83 2.81 3.86
CA TYR A 42 -1.79 2.06 3.15
C TYR A 42 -1.27 2.82 1.95
N THR A 43 -2.11 3.65 1.35
CA THR A 43 -1.73 4.44 0.19
C THR A 43 -2.28 5.84 0.31
N LEU A 44 -1.43 6.82 0.01
CA LEU A 44 -1.81 8.20 -0.16
C LEU A 44 -1.85 8.50 -1.67
N THR A 45 -2.90 9.16 -2.12
CA THR A 45 -3.04 9.57 -3.53
C THR A 45 -3.33 11.06 -3.59
N ALA A 46 -2.51 11.80 -4.32
CA ALA A 46 -2.68 13.23 -4.51
C ALA A 46 -3.26 13.53 -5.90
N ILE A 47 -4.27 14.39 -5.96
CA ILE A 47 -4.79 14.95 -7.21
C ILE A 47 -4.73 16.46 -7.14
N TYR A 48 -4.14 17.07 -8.17
CA TYR A 48 -4.33 18.48 -8.46
C TYR A 48 -5.35 18.65 -9.58
N ASN A 49 -6.48 19.27 -9.26
CA ASN A 49 -7.50 19.61 -10.26
C ASN A 49 -8.22 20.90 -9.87
N ASP A 50 -8.46 21.75 -10.86
CA ASP A 50 -9.26 22.97 -10.71
C ASP A 50 -8.71 23.88 -9.59
N GLY A 51 -7.41 24.17 -9.66
CA GLY A 51 -6.70 24.99 -8.67
C GLY A 51 -6.60 24.37 -7.27
N THR A 52 -7.13 23.16 -7.06
CA THR A 52 -7.21 22.53 -5.75
C THR A 52 -6.38 21.25 -5.70
N LEU A 53 -5.44 21.18 -4.76
CA LEU A 53 -4.76 19.94 -4.40
C LEU A 53 -5.60 19.19 -3.37
N ARG A 54 -5.80 17.90 -3.57
CA ARG A 54 -6.49 17.00 -2.63
C ARG A 54 -5.64 15.77 -2.41
N ILE A 55 -5.47 15.37 -1.16
CA ILE A 55 -4.78 14.14 -0.77
C ILE A 55 -5.82 13.19 -0.17
N TYR A 56 -5.87 11.98 -0.73
CA TYR A 56 -6.73 10.90 -0.27
C TYR A 56 -5.90 9.83 0.42
N ALA A 57 -6.47 9.18 1.42
CA ALA A 57 -5.91 8.00 2.07
C ALA A 57 -6.80 6.80 1.76
N THR A 58 -6.19 5.68 1.38
CA THR A 58 -6.88 4.41 1.13
C THR A 58 -6.40 3.35 2.11
N TRP A 59 -7.34 2.60 2.69
CA TRP A 59 -7.07 1.49 3.60
C TRP A 59 -8.02 0.32 3.30
N PRO A 60 -7.66 -0.91 3.68
CA PRO A 60 -8.60 -2.03 3.56
C PRO A 60 -9.76 -1.84 4.54
N SER A 61 -11.00 -1.92 4.06
CA SER A 61 -12.19 -1.92 4.90
C SER A 61 -12.72 -3.35 5.03
N GLY A 62 -12.75 -3.86 6.25
CA GLY A 62 -13.31 -5.16 6.56
C GLY A 62 -12.31 -6.18 7.10
N ARG A 63 -12.89 -7.21 7.73
CA ARG A 63 -12.18 -8.37 8.25
C ARG A 63 -11.73 -9.23 7.08
N ILE A 64 -10.46 -9.61 7.07
CA ILE A 64 -9.96 -10.54 6.04
C ILE A 64 -10.62 -11.88 6.26
N PRO A 65 -11.30 -12.43 5.23
CA PRO A 65 -11.88 -13.75 5.34
C PRO A 65 -10.73 -14.73 5.60
N SER A 66 -10.89 -15.56 6.64
CA SER A 66 -10.01 -16.69 6.91
C SER A 66 -9.83 -17.49 5.63
N LEU A 67 -8.57 -17.80 5.27
CA LEU A 67 -8.21 -18.55 4.06
C LEU A 67 -9.03 -19.85 3.98
N SER A 68 -10.18 -19.82 3.30
CA SER A 68 -10.83 -21.01 2.81
C SER A 68 -10.12 -21.41 1.53
N GLU A 69 -9.69 -22.67 1.45
CA GLU A 69 -9.01 -23.25 0.29
C GLU A 69 -9.66 -22.82 -1.04
N GLY A 70 -8.84 -22.27 -1.95
CA GLY A 70 -9.26 -21.92 -3.31
C GLY A 70 -9.68 -20.47 -3.56
N VAL A 71 -9.76 -19.61 -2.54
CA VAL A 71 -10.10 -18.19 -2.70
C VAL A 71 -8.88 -17.31 -2.43
N ASN A 72 -8.49 -16.46 -3.37
CA ASN A 72 -7.45 -15.45 -3.13
C ASN A 72 -7.99 -14.40 -2.13
N PRO A 73 -7.50 -14.36 -0.87
CA PRO A 73 -8.05 -13.50 0.18
C PRO A 73 -7.90 -12.02 -0.18
N LEU A 74 -6.87 -11.66 -0.97
CA LEU A 74 -6.62 -10.29 -1.41
C LEU A 74 -7.70 -9.74 -2.35
N LYS A 75 -8.48 -10.62 -3.00
CA LYS A 75 -9.53 -10.24 -3.96
C LYS A 75 -10.86 -9.91 -3.29
N GLN A 76 -11.09 -10.41 -2.08
CA GLN A 76 -12.34 -10.20 -1.32
C GLN A 76 -12.30 -8.99 -0.38
N ILE A 77 -11.13 -8.38 -0.21
CA ILE A 77 -10.94 -7.26 0.69
C ILE A 77 -11.50 -6.00 0.03
N GLN A 78 -12.40 -5.34 0.74
CA GLN A 78 -12.91 -4.03 0.36
C GLN A 78 -11.91 -2.97 0.77
N TYR A 79 -11.97 -1.81 0.13
CA TYR A 79 -11.05 -0.71 0.38
C TYR A 79 -11.87 0.56 0.49
N ASP A 80 -11.63 1.31 1.56
CA ASP A 80 -12.21 2.62 1.76
C ASP A 80 -11.17 3.68 1.45
N THR A 81 -11.64 4.77 0.85
CA THR A 81 -10.81 5.94 0.56
C THR A 81 -11.46 7.18 1.15
N ILE A 82 -10.72 7.97 1.92
CA ILE A 82 -11.17 9.27 2.45
C ILE A 82 -10.30 10.41 1.95
N LEU A 83 -10.90 11.60 1.84
CA LEU A 83 -10.16 12.85 1.69
C LEU A 83 -9.50 13.20 3.02
N VAL A 84 -8.17 13.26 3.06
CA VAL A 84 -7.41 13.63 4.27
C VAL A 84 -7.30 15.14 4.37
N ALA A 85 -6.97 15.80 3.25
CA ALA A 85 -6.77 17.24 3.21
C ALA A 85 -6.95 17.78 1.79
N GLY A 86 -7.30 19.07 1.70
CA GLY A 86 -7.37 19.77 0.43
C GLY A 86 -7.07 21.26 0.57
N TRP A 87 -6.37 21.80 -0.42
CA TRP A 87 -5.94 23.20 -0.45
C TRP A 87 -6.25 23.82 -1.80
N VAL A 88 -6.82 25.03 -1.78
CA VAL A 88 -6.97 25.86 -2.98
C VAL A 88 -5.65 26.61 -3.17
N ILE A 89 -4.78 26.08 -4.04
CA ILE A 89 -3.40 26.53 -4.21
C ILE A 89 -3.32 27.99 -4.67
N GLY A 90 -4.28 28.45 -5.48
CA GLY A 90 -4.33 29.83 -5.97
C GLY A 90 -4.92 30.86 -5.00
N SER A 91 -5.38 30.44 -3.82
CA SER A 91 -6.07 31.34 -2.88
C SER A 91 -5.13 32.25 -2.07
N SER A 92 -3.95 31.74 -1.73
CA SER A 92 -2.93 32.48 -0.97
C SER A 92 -1.56 31.79 -1.06
N LEU A 93 -0.48 32.56 -0.85
CA LEU A 93 0.87 32.00 -0.74
C LEU A 93 0.98 30.99 0.41
N GLN A 94 0.27 31.25 1.52
CA GLN A 94 0.26 30.33 2.66
C GLN A 94 -0.36 28.98 2.29
N ALA A 95 -1.54 28.97 1.66
CA ALA A 95 -2.19 27.74 1.22
C ALA A 95 -1.31 26.95 0.23
N TRP A 96 -0.54 27.64 -0.62
CA TRP A 96 0.44 27.04 -1.51
C TRP A 96 1.58 26.35 -0.74
N CYS A 97 2.19 27.04 0.22
CA CYS A 97 3.28 26.48 1.04
C CYS A 97 2.81 25.29 1.88
N GLU A 98 1.63 25.37 2.48
CA GLU A 98 1.04 24.28 3.27
C GLU A 98 0.75 23.06 2.40
N ALA A 99 0.15 23.26 1.23
CA ALA A 99 -0.13 22.20 0.27
C ALA A 99 1.13 21.44 -0.15
N LEU A 100 2.20 22.17 -0.50
CA LEU A 100 3.46 21.55 -0.93
C LEU A 100 4.18 20.86 0.22
N THR A 101 4.17 21.45 1.41
CA THR A 101 4.77 20.84 2.60
C THR A 101 4.07 19.52 2.93
N ALA A 102 2.73 19.53 2.91
CA ALA A 102 1.95 18.33 3.16
C ALA A 102 2.17 17.25 2.09
N LEU A 103 2.23 17.64 0.81
CA LEU A 103 2.51 16.71 -0.29
C LEU A 103 3.90 16.09 -0.16
N ARG A 104 4.92 16.89 0.11
CA ARG A 104 6.30 16.41 0.29
C ARG A 104 6.39 15.46 1.48
N GLY A 105 5.82 15.85 2.63
CA GLY A 105 5.79 15.00 3.82
C GLY A 105 5.02 13.69 3.60
N ALA A 106 3.96 13.71 2.77
CA ALA A 106 3.24 12.50 2.37
C ALA A 106 4.13 11.57 1.55
N VAL A 107 4.86 12.07 0.55
CA VAL A 107 5.80 11.29 -0.27
C VAL A 107 6.92 10.70 0.58
N GLU A 108 7.55 11.51 1.43
CA GLU A 108 8.63 11.04 2.31
C GLU A 108 8.14 9.97 3.29
N ARG A 109 6.91 10.11 3.80
CA ARG A 109 6.31 9.12 4.70
C ARG A 109 5.98 7.81 4.00
N THR A 110 5.37 7.86 2.81
CA THR A 110 5.03 6.65 2.05
C THR A 110 6.26 5.91 1.55
N ALA A 111 7.34 6.62 1.20
CA ALA A 111 8.62 6.01 0.87
C ALA A 111 9.16 5.17 2.03
N ARG A 112 9.20 5.73 3.25
CA ARG A 112 9.62 5.01 4.46
C ARG A 112 8.74 3.80 4.77
N TRP A 113 7.42 3.94 4.64
CA TRP A 113 6.51 2.80 4.83
C TRP A 113 6.82 1.66 3.86
N ARG A 114 6.99 1.98 2.57
CA ARG A 114 7.32 0.99 1.54
C ARG A 114 8.66 0.31 1.83
N GLU A 115 9.70 1.07 2.16
CA GLU A 115 11.02 0.53 2.46
C GLU A 115 11.00 -0.39 3.68
N SER A 116 10.30 0.01 4.74
CA SER A 116 10.13 -0.82 5.94
C SER A 116 9.44 -2.15 5.63
N LEU A 117 8.41 -2.14 4.77
CA LEU A 117 7.70 -3.36 4.39
C LEU A 117 8.52 -4.27 3.48
N ILE A 118 9.25 -3.71 2.53
CA ILE A 118 10.15 -4.48 1.67
C ILE A 118 11.25 -5.14 2.51
N ALA A 119 11.83 -4.41 3.47
CA ALA A 119 12.82 -4.96 4.38
C ALA A 119 12.26 -6.13 5.21
N ALA A 120 11.04 -5.99 5.74
CA ALA A 120 10.37 -7.06 6.48
C ALA A 120 10.08 -8.29 5.60
N ALA A 121 9.56 -8.10 4.39
CA ALA A 121 9.31 -9.20 3.46
C ALA A 121 10.60 -9.93 3.06
N ASN A 122 11.68 -9.19 2.78
CA ASN A 122 12.97 -9.77 2.45
C ASN A 122 13.58 -10.56 3.61
N ALA A 123 13.35 -10.12 4.86
CA ALA A 123 13.80 -10.87 6.04
C ALA A 123 13.15 -12.26 6.10
N HIS A 124 11.84 -12.35 5.82
CA HIS A 124 11.15 -13.64 5.72
C HIS A 124 11.72 -14.54 4.62
N THR A 125 12.04 -14.01 3.44
CA THR A 125 12.68 -14.80 2.37
C THR A 125 14.04 -15.36 2.82
N LEU A 126 14.83 -14.60 3.59
CA LEU A 126 16.12 -15.06 4.09
C LEU A 126 15.98 -16.17 5.16
N GLU A 127 14.98 -16.07 6.03
CA GLU A 127 14.64 -17.11 7.01
C GLU A 127 14.19 -18.40 6.32
N ASP A 128 13.35 -18.31 5.29
CA ASP A 128 12.90 -19.45 4.47
C ASP A 128 14.08 -20.12 3.74
N CYS A 129 14.99 -19.32 3.15
CA CYS A 129 16.20 -19.85 2.50
C CYS A 129 17.13 -20.58 3.50
N THR A 130 17.27 -20.03 4.71
CA THR A 130 18.15 -20.61 5.74
C THR A 130 17.58 -21.92 6.28
N SER A 131 16.29 -21.95 6.58
CA SER A 131 15.57 -23.16 7.04
C SER A 131 15.50 -24.24 5.96
N GLY A 132 15.29 -23.87 4.69
CA GLY A 132 15.36 -24.79 3.55
C GLY A 132 16.73 -25.45 3.38
N SER A 133 17.82 -24.68 3.54
CA SER A 133 19.19 -25.22 3.42
C SER A 133 19.60 -26.16 4.56
N ILE A 134 19.06 -25.97 5.77
CA ILE A 134 19.29 -26.85 6.93
C ILE A 134 18.51 -28.15 6.76
N SER A 135 17.24 -28.08 6.35
CA SER A 135 16.42 -29.24 6.02
C SER A 135 17.09 -30.12 4.96
N ASP A 136 17.55 -29.53 3.85
CA ASP A 136 18.16 -30.27 2.75
C ASP A 136 19.50 -30.94 3.13
N ARG A 137 20.29 -30.30 4.02
CA ARG A 137 21.50 -30.91 4.60
C ARG A 137 21.19 -32.12 5.49
N THR A 138 20.20 -32.02 6.37
CA THR A 138 19.84 -33.12 7.28
C THR A 138 19.30 -34.34 6.54
N VAL A 139 18.58 -34.14 5.44
CA VAL A 139 18.07 -35.24 4.59
C VAL A 139 19.19 -35.96 3.82
N ILE A 140 20.25 -35.23 3.44
CA ILE A 140 21.43 -35.82 2.78
C ILE A 140 22.29 -36.61 3.78
N GLU A 141 22.49 -36.08 4.99
CA GLU A 141 23.30 -36.76 6.03
C GLU A 141 22.62 -38.04 6.54
N ASP A 142 21.29 -38.05 6.72
CA ASP A 142 20.52 -39.23 7.13
C ASP A 142 20.48 -40.32 6.03
N ARG A 143 20.71 -39.96 4.77
CA ARG A 143 20.83 -40.89 3.63
C ARG A 143 22.23 -41.46 3.42
N MET A 144 23.26 -40.84 4.01
CA MET A 144 24.65 -41.31 3.95
C MET A 144 25.04 -42.15 5.18
N ALA A 145 24.16 -42.27 6.18
CA ALA A 145 24.31 -43.14 7.34
C ALA A 145 23.76 -44.54 7.05
N PHE A 146 24.44 -45.31 6.19
CA PHE A 146 24.27 -46.77 6.06
C PHE A 146 25.64 -47.46 6.07
#